data_AF-A0A529HB16-F1
#
_entry.id   AF-A0A529HB16-F1
#
_cell.length_a   1.000
_cell.length_b   1.000
_cell.length_c   1.000
_cell.angle_alpha   90.00
_cell.angle_beta   90.00
_cell.angle_gamma   90.00
#
_symmetry.space_group_name_H-M   'P 1'
#
loop_
_entity.id
_entity.type
_entity.pdbx_description
1 polymer ?
#
loop_
_entity_poly.entity_id
_entity_poly.type
_entity_poly.pdbx_seq_one_letter_code
_entity_poly.pdbx_strand_id
1 'polypeptide(L)'
;ARVRNGSTHAALVFDGAACVGWCQFGPTGELPRIKHRRAYEEGLTNLPDWRITCFFIDKARRGEGVAAAALAGALGEIARLGGGTVESYP
;
A
#
# COMPACT_ATOMS: atom_id res chain seq x y z
N ALA A 1 15.23 -2.07 -9.60
CA ALA A 1 14.63 -1.78 -10.93
C ALA A 1 13.37 -0.92 -10.80
N ARG A 2 12.30 -1.38 -10.11
CA ARG A 2 10.98 -0.71 -10.06
C ARG A 2 10.97 0.80 -9.76
N VAL A 3 11.74 1.25 -8.76
CA VAL A 3 11.87 2.69 -8.45
C VAL A 3 12.37 3.50 -9.66
N ARG A 4 13.40 3.01 -10.37
CA ARG A 4 13.93 3.68 -11.57
C ARG A 4 12.98 3.58 -12.77
N ASN A 5 12.10 2.59 -12.76
CA ASN A 5 11.13 2.35 -13.82
C ASN A 5 9.78 3.04 -13.56
N GLY A 6 9.61 3.74 -12.43
CA GLY A 6 8.37 4.42 -12.07
C GLY A 6 7.19 3.50 -11.69
N SER A 7 7.42 2.20 -11.49
CA SER A 7 6.38 1.22 -11.10
C SER A 7 6.42 0.92 -9.59
N THR A 8 6.57 1.97 -8.80
CA THR A 8 6.52 1.89 -7.34
C THR A 8 5.66 3.02 -6.85
N HIS A 9 4.59 2.67 -6.14
CA HIS A 9 3.66 3.63 -5.58
C HIS A 9 3.72 3.55 -4.05
N ALA A 10 3.86 4.71 -3.43
CA ALA A 10 3.79 4.83 -1.99
C ALA A 10 3.20 6.18 -1.61
N ALA A 11 2.26 6.17 -0.67
CA ALA A 11 1.81 7.38 -0.02
C ALA A 11 2.78 7.69 1.13
N LEU A 12 3.43 8.84 1.08
CA LEU A 12 4.38 9.31 2.09
C LEU A 12 3.68 10.26 3.05
N VAL A 13 3.98 10.15 4.34
CA VAL A 13 3.48 11.05 5.38
C VAL A 13 4.63 11.91 5.86
N PHE A 14 4.44 13.22 5.75
CA PHE A 14 5.42 14.21 6.18
C PHE A 14 4.93 14.99 7.39
N ASP A 15 5.85 15.25 8.32
CA ASP A 15 5.73 16.28 9.34
C ASP A 15 6.77 17.36 9.04
N GLY A 16 6.31 18.47 8.46
CA GLY A 16 7.18 19.47 7.85
C GLY A 16 8.05 18.85 6.76
N ALA A 17 9.37 18.89 6.95
CA ALA A 17 10.34 18.31 6.01
C ALA A 17 10.66 16.83 6.28
N ALA A 18 10.22 16.28 7.41
CA ALA A 18 10.56 14.91 7.82
C ALA A 18 9.52 13.91 7.29
N CYS A 19 9.97 12.88 6.55
CA CYS A 19 9.13 11.74 6.20
C CYS A 19 9.03 10.80 7.42
N VAL A 20 7.85 10.73 8.03
CA VAL A 20 7.61 10.00 9.30
C VAL A 20 6.94 8.64 9.09
N GLY A 21 6.47 8.36 7.88
CA GLY A 21 5.90 7.07 7.53
C GLY A 21 5.48 6.97 6.08
N TRP A 22 5.15 5.76 5.65
CA TRP A 22 4.64 5.51 4.31
C TRP A 22 3.81 4.23 4.22
N CYS A 23 3.00 4.16 3.17
CA CYS A 23 2.17 3.01 2.80
C CYS A 23 2.46 2.66 1.34
N GLN A 24 2.98 1.44 1.09
CA GLN A 24 3.16 0.93 -0.27
C GLN A 24 1.84 0.42 -0.83
N PHE A 25 1.54 0.83 -2.06
CA PHE A 25 0.41 0.31 -2.81
C PHE A 25 0.79 0.05 -4.27
N GLY A 26 -0.11 -0.59 -5.03
CA GLY A 26 0.05 -0.76 -6.46
C GLY A 26 -0.93 -1.76 -7.05
N PRO A 27 -1.03 -1.85 -8.39
CA PRO A 27 -1.87 -2.83 -9.07
C PRO A 27 -1.47 -4.24 -8.67
N THR A 28 -2.42 -5.18 -8.66
CA THR A 28 -2.14 -6.55 -8.22
C THR A 28 -1.03 -7.24 -9.02
N GLY A 29 -0.96 -7.00 -10.34
CA GLY A 29 0.13 -7.50 -11.19
C GLY A 29 1.51 -6.96 -10.83
N GLU A 30 1.58 -5.75 -10.27
CA GLU A 30 2.84 -5.18 -9.78
C GLU A 30 3.23 -5.74 -8.42
N LEU A 31 2.27 -6.15 -7.58
CA LEU A 31 2.52 -6.67 -6.23
C LEU A 31 2.08 -8.15 -6.11
N PRO A 32 2.74 -9.10 -6.81
CA PRO A 32 2.25 -10.49 -6.91
C PRO A 32 2.55 -11.37 -5.69
N ARG A 33 3.37 -10.89 -4.75
CA ARG A 33 3.73 -11.67 -3.56
C ARG A 33 2.56 -11.71 -2.60
N ILE A 34 2.20 -12.93 -2.18
CA ILE A 34 1.18 -13.20 -1.17
C ILE A 34 1.63 -14.40 -0.33
N LYS A 35 1.32 -14.36 0.96
CA LYS A 35 1.56 -15.50 1.87
C LYS A 35 0.49 -16.57 1.64
N HIS A 36 0.81 -17.83 1.90
CA HIS A 36 -0.12 -18.96 1.76
C HIS A 36 -0.88 -19.00 0.42
N ARG A 37 -0.16 -18.73 -0.69
CA ARG A 37 -0.72 -18.57 -2.04
C ARG A 37 -1.80 -19.58 -2.40
N ARG A 38 -1.57 -20.88 -2.16
CA ARG A 38 -2.53 -21.93 -2.49
C ARG A 38 -3.89 -21.72 -1.79
N ALA A 39 -3.89 -21.47 -0.48
CA ALA A 39 -5.13 -21.24 0.27
C ALA A 39 -5.80 -19.91 -0.15
N TYR A 40 -5.01 -18.89 -0.47
CA TYR A 40 -5.52 -17.65 -1.03
C TYR A 40 -6.23 -17.87 -2.36
N GLU A 41 -5.61 -18.62 -3.29
CA GLU A 41 -6.17 -18.93 -4.61
C GLU A 41 -7.43 -19.81 -4.52
N GLU A 42 -7.46 -20.77 -3.59
CA GLU A 42 -8.63 -21.63 -3.35
C GLU A 42 -9.86 -20.82 -2.84
N GLY A 43 -9.63 -19.75 -2.09
CA GLY A 43 -10.68 -18.85 -1.58
C GLY A 43 -10.94 -17.62 -2.44
N LEU A 44 -10.19 -17.43 -3.54
CA LEU A 44 -10.24 -16.22 -4.35
C LEU A 44 -11.44 -16.25 -5.29
N THR A 45 -12.46 -15.44 -5.00
CA THR A 45 -13.58 -15.24 -5.91
C THR A 45 -13.23 -14.27 -7.03
N ASN A 46 -12.68 -13.11 -6.68
CA ASN A 46 -12.26 -12.05 -7.61
C ASN A 46 -10.90 -11.51 -7.17
N LEU A 47 -9.98 -11.35 -8.12
CA LEU A 47 -8.69 -10.72 -7.85
C LEU A 47 -8.90 -9.22 -7.61
N PRO A 48 -8.36 -8.65 -6.51
CA PRO A 48 -8.46 -7.22 -6.28
C PRO A 48 -7.69 -6.44 -7.34
N ASP A 49 -8.14 -5.23 -7.63
CA ASP A 49 -7.47 -4.34 -8.58
C ASP A 49 -6.13 -3.84 -8.00
N TRP A 50 -6.14 -3.53 -6.70
CA TRP A 50 -5.03 -2.92 -5.97
C TRP A 50 -4.65 -3.69 -4.71
N ARG A 51 -3.38 -3.58 -4.33
CA ARG A 51 -2.84 -4.16 -3.11
C ARG A 51 -2.12 -3.11 -2.28
N ILE A 52 -2.25 -3.24 -0.96
CA ILE A 52 -1.45 -2.56 0.05
C ILE A 52 -0.65 -3.62 0.80
N THR A 53 0.68 -3.55 0.68
CA THR A 53 1.57 -4.67 1.07
C THR A 53 2.54 -4.34 2.18
N CYS A 54 2.74 -3.07 2.52
CA CYS A 54 3.71 -2.69 3.54
C CYS A 54 3.44 -1.30 4.09
N PHE A 55 3.62 -1.16 5.40
CA PHE A 55 3.71 0.11 6.09
C PHE A 55 5.07 0.24 6.76
N PHE A 56 5.56 1.47 6.81
CA PHE A 56 6.62 1.85 7.72
C PHE A 56 6.18 3.07 8.49
N ILE A 57 6.42 3.06 9.80
CA ILE A 57 6.14 4.17 10.71
C ILE A 57 7.36 4.37 11.58
N ASP A 58 7.86 5.61 11.63
CA ASP A 58 8.92 6.00 12.56
C ASP A 58 8.52 5.58 13.98
N LYS A 59 9.44 4.90 14.68
CA LYS A 59 9.19 4.36 16.02
C LYS A 59 8.74 5.44 17.00
N ALA A 60 9.31 6.65 16.91
CA ALA A 60 8.97 7.77 17.78
C ALA A 60 7.59 8.36 17.50
N ARG A 61 7.00 8.06 16.33
CA ARG A 61 5.72 8.62 15.86
C ARG A 61 4.58 7.59 15.87
N ARG A 62 4.80 6.43 16.48
CA ARG A 62 3.77 5.39 16.62
C ARG A 62 2.70 5.83 17.61
N GLY A 63 1.45 5.45 17.34
CA GLY A 63 0.30 5.85 18.15
C GLY A 63 -0.27 7.23 17.81
N GLU A 64 0.38 8.00 16.95
CA GLU A 64 -0.06 9.35 16.55
C GLU A 64 -0.92 9.35 15.27
N GLY A 65 -1.35 8.19 14.78
CA GLY A 65 -2.20 8.10 13.58
C GLY A 65 -1.46 8.16 12.24
N VAL A 66 -0.13 8.15 12.22
CA VAL A 66 0.68 8.17 10.97
C VAL A 66 0.29 7.04 10.01
N ALA A 67 0.02 5.84 10.51
CA ALA A 67 -0.40 4.71 9.67
C ALA A 67 -1.76 4.96 9.01
N ALA A 68 -2.71 5.57 9.74
CA ALA A 68 -4.01 5.94 9.20
C ALA A 68 -3.88 7.02 8.13
N ALA A 69 -3.02 8.03 8.35
CA ALA A 69 -2.71 9.05 7.34
C ALA A 69 -2.09 8.45 6.07
N ALA A 70 -1.15 7.50 6.22
CA ALA A 70 -0.52 6.82 5.10
C ALA A 70 -1.52 5.97 4.31
N LEU A 71 -2.41 5.24 5.01
CA LEU A 71 -3.48 4.46 4.38
C LEU A 71 -4.46 5.37 3.63
N ALA A 72 -4.89 6.47 4.25
CA ALA A 72 -5.79 7.44 3.62
C ALA A 72 -5.18 8.03 2.35
N GLY A 73 -3.88 8.40 2.39
CA GLY A 73 -3.16 8.86 1.21
C GLY A 73 -3.08 7.81 0.11
N ALA A 74 -2.82 6.54 0.45
CA ALA A 74 -2.78 5.45 -0.53
C ALA A 74 -4.15 5.22 -1.18
N LEU A 75 -5.23 5.21 -0.40
CA LEU A 75 -6.59 5.08 -0.92
C LEU A 75 -6.98 6.29 -1.79
N GLY A 76 -6.56 7.49 -1.42
CA GLY A 76 -6.76 8.70 -2.23
C GLY A 76 -6.07 8.61 -3.60
N GLU A 77 -4.81 8.15 -3.63
CA GLU A 77 -4.10 7.93 -4.90
C GLU A 77 -4.71 6.81 -5.73
N ILE A 78 -5.13 5.70 -5.11
CA ILE A 78 -5.85 4.62 -5.80
C ILE A 78 -7.13 5.17 -6.45
N ALA A 79 -7.92 5.96 -5.72
CA ALA A 79 -9.11 6.60 -6.26
C ALA A 79 -8.78 7.52 -7.43
N ARG A 80 -7.72 8.33 -7.31
CA ARG A 80 -7.23 9.22 -8.39
C ARG A 80 -6.78 8.44 -9.63
N LEU A 81 -6.28 7.22 -9.45
CA LEU A 81 -5.79 6.33 -10.53
C LEU A 81 -6.88 5.44 -11.14
N GLY A 82 -8.16 5.66 -10.81
CA GLY A 82 -9.30 4.94 -11.39
C GLY A 82 -10.09 4.10 -10.39
N GLY A 83 -9.62 3.99 -9.15
CA GLY A 83 -10.31 3.27 -8.09
C GLY A 83 -10.38 1.76 -8.33
N GLY A 84 -11.27 1.11 -7.60
CA GLY A 84 -11.47 -0.34 -7.64
C GLY A 84 -11.39 -0.97 -6.26
N THR A 85 -11.32 -2.29 -6.26
CA THR A 85 -11.18 -3.09 -5.04
C THR A 85 -9.74 -3.07 -4.54
N VAL A 86 -9.60 -2.86 -3.23
CA VAL A 86 -8.29 -2.80 -2.57
C VAL A 86 -8.20 -3.89 -1.53
N GLU A 87 -7.16 -4.69 -1.61
CA GLU A 87 -6.80 -5.68 -0.58
C GLU A 87 -5.56 -5.22 0.18
N SER A 88 -5.51 -5.50 1.50
CA SER A 88 -4.40 -5.12 2.36
C SER A 88 -3.89 -6.32 3.17
N TYR A 89 -2.58 -6.54 3.16
CA TYR A 89 -1.89 -7.55 3.98
C TYR A 89 -0.46 -7.10 4.36
N PRO A 90 -0.34 -6.01 5.12
CA PRO A 90 0.94 -5.40 5.44
C PRO A 90 1.80 -6.16 6.48
#